data_AF-A0A5N6C000-F1
#
_entry.id   AF-A0A5N6C000-F1
#
_cell.length_a   1.000
_cell.length_b   1.000
_cell.length_c   1.000
_cell.angle_alpha   90.00
_cell.angle_beta   90.00
_cell.angle_gamma   90.00
#
_symmetry.space_group_name_H-M   'P 1'
#
loop_
_entity.id
_entity.type
_entity.pdbx_description
1 polymer ?
#
loop_
_entity_poly.entity_id
_entity_poly.type
_entity_poly.pdbx_seq_one_letter_code
_entity_poly.pdbx_strand_id
1 'polypeptide(L)'
;MAVRPHIVDRVRIDSPISATLVAWGNAWLGGHVSLEHALDRVEREAGPQVVAADDVETPLLAYLVDRRIEGLGAFRLALPVPGDPLGLTGPPTFNGAAIDAGQAVVAVLSGRCLGLVPSADRRGSSYSGIRWTVAEASAVPPDVPSLAEAEQALRTAMMAATEALLGMGGPAQGFPAPDTLDRAGEALAPGYPGRAHRVGALAARLSAALRLADERGLTSGQVAARGQALRDLDRAVRRARVAAHNAIVESQV
;
A
#
# COMPACT_ATOMS: atom_id res chain seq x y z
N MET A 1 -27.34 -33.75 -0.74
CA MET A 1 -26.69 -33.24 -1.97
C MET A 1 -26.20 -31.83 -1.65
N ALA A 2 -24.93 -31.71 -1.25
CA ALA A 2 -24.39 -30.48 -0.67
C ALA A 2 -24.16 -29.42 -1.74
N VAL A 3 -24.81 -28.27 -1.57
CA VAL A 3 -24.62 -27.07 -2.40
C VAL A 3 -23.23 -26.51 -2.11
N ARG A 4 -22.38 -26.47 -3.13
CA ARG A 4 -21.04 -25.85 -3.07
C ARG A 4 -21.21 -24.36 -2.81
N PRO A 5 -20.51 -23.77 -1.82
CA PRO A 5 -20.56 -22.32 -1.64
C PRO A 5 -19.90 -21.63 -2.84
N HIS A 6 -20.63 -20.69 -3.40
CA HIS A 6 -20.28 -19.92 -4.59
C HIS A 6 -18.98 -19.13 -4.37
N ILE A 7 -18.04 -19.33 -5.30
CA ILE A 7 -16.88 -18.46 -5.53
C ILE A 7 -17.46 -17.13 -6.03
N VAL A 8 -17.61 -16.18 -5.11
CA VAL A 8 -17.91 -14.78 -5.47
C VAL A 8 -16.57 -14.10 -5.73
N ASP A 9 -16.40 -13.59 -6.95
CA ASP A 9 -15.25 -12.78 -7.39
C ASP A 9 -14.83 -11.75 -6.33
N ARG A 10 -13.78 -12.07 -5.57
CA ARG A 10 -13.09 -11.15 -4.67
C ARG A 10 -12.07 -10.34 -5.47
N VAL A 11 -12.53 -9.35 -6.23
CA VAL A 11 -11.63 -8.30 -6.71
C VAL A 11 -11.25 -7.39 -5.53
N ARG A 12 -10.04 -7.64 -5.02
CA ARG A 12 -8.88 -6.73 -4.87
C ARG A 12 -8.99 -5.38 -4.12
N ILE A 13 -9.75 -5.30 -3.03
CA ILE A 13 -9.50 -4.24 -2.03
C ILE A 13 -8.13 -4.45 -1.33
N ASP A 14 -7.61 -5.69 -1.37
CA ASP A 14 -6.26 -6.05 -0.92
C ASP A 14 -5.14 -5.68 -1.92
N SER A 15 -5.48 -5.01 -3.04
CA SER A 15 -4.47 -4.54 -4.00
C SER A 15 -3.63 -3.43 -3.36
N PRO A 16 -2.30 -3.43 -3.51
CA PRO A 16 -1.44 -2.35 -3.06
C PRO A 16 -1.55 -1.08 -3.93
N ILE A 17 -2.72 -0.77 -4.49
CA ILE A 17 -2.91 0.25 -5.52
C ILE A 17 -2.45 1.65 -5.08
N SER A 18 -2.61 2.01 -3.81
CA SER A 18 -2.07 3.27 -3.26
C SER A 18 -0.55 3.30 -3.33
N ALA A 19 0.11 2.18 -3.06
CA ALA A 19 1.56 2.05 -3.17
C ALA A 19 2.01 2.16 -4.63
N THR A 20 1.30 1.52 -5.56
CA THR A 20 1.54 1.64 -7.01
C THR A 20 1.40 3.09 -7.48
N LEU A 21 0.32 3.78 -7.12
CA LEU A 21 0.08 5.17 -7.50
C LEU A 21 1.17 6.10 -6.94
N VAL A 22 1.59 5.91 -5.69
CA VAL A 22 2.68 6.70 -5.09
C VAL A 22 4.01 6.43 -5.80
N ALA A 23 4.34 5.16 -6.03
CA ALA A 23 5.58 4.75 -6.68
C ALA A 23 5.72 5.40 -8.07
N TRP A 24 4.73 5.15 -8.94
CA TRP A 24 4.76 5.59 -10.34
C TRP A 24 4.41 7.07 -10.49
N GLY A 25 3.54 7.60 -9.64
CA GLY A 25 3.22 9.02 -9.60
C GLY A 25 4.45 9.86 -9.27
N ASN A 26 5.22 9.51 -8.24
CA ASN A 26 6.45 10.25 -7.90
C ASN A 26 7.54 10.10 -8.98
N ALA A 27 7.66 8.94 -9.62
CA ALA A 27 8.58 8.79 -10.75
C ALA A 27 8.21 9.70 -11.93
N TRP A 28 6.91 9.88 -12.20
CA TRP A 28 6.44 10.85 -13.18
C TRP A 28 6.73 12.29 -12.74
N LEU A 29 6.43 12.65 -11.50
CA LEU A 29 6.67 14.01 -10.97
C LEU A 29 8.17 14.38 -10.99
N GLY A 30 9.04 13.39 -10.78
CA GLY A 30 10.51 13.49 -10.90
C GLY A 30 11.06 13.36 -12.33
N GLY A 31 10.21 13.17 -13.34
CA GLY A 31 10.62 13.12 -14.75
C GLY A 31 11.29 11.81 -15.19
N HIS A 32 11.22 10.74 -14.38
CA HIS A 32 11.80 9.44 -14.71
C HIS A 32 10.94 8.60 -15.66
N VAL A 33 9.63 8.85 -15.70
CA VAL A 33 8.66 8.19 -16.58
C VAL A 33 7.62 9.17 -17.10
N SER A 34 6.95 8.85 -18.21
CA SER A 34 5.79 9.61 -18.68
C SER A 34 4.55 9.35 -17.81
N LEU A 35 3.59 10.29 -17.81
CA LEU A 35 2.30 10.12 -17.13
C LEU A 35 1.55 8.88 -17.66
N GLU A 36 1.57 8.66 -18.98
CA GLU A 36 0.93 7.51 -19.62
C GLU A 36 1.51 6.19 -19.11
N HIS A 37 2.85 6.07 -19.00
CA HIS A 37 3.48 4.87 -18.48
C HIS A 37 3.15 4.67 -16.98
N ALA A 38 3.13 5.75 -16.20
CA ALA A 38 2.71 5.66 -14.79
C ALA A 38 1.26 5.15 -14.66
N LEU A 39 0.34 5.66 -15.47
CA LEU A 39 -1.07 5.26 -15.45
C LEU A 39 -1.29 3.82 -15.94
N ASP A 40 -0.60 3.41 -17.00
CA ASP A 40 -0.60 2.04 -17.51
C ASP A 40 -0.14 1.03 -16.44
N ARG A 41 0.74 1.45 -15.52
CA ARG A 41 1.13 0.63 -14.36
C ARG A 41 0.06 0.54 -13.29
N VAL A 42 -0.62 1.63 -12.99
CA VAL A 42 -1.77 1.64 -12.07
C VAL A 42 -2.92 0.80 -12.63
N GLU A 43 -3.19 0.90 -13.93
CA GLU A 43 -4.26 0.16 -14.60
C GLU A 43 -3.99 -1.34 -14.68
N ARG A 44 -2.74 -1.77 -14.91
CA ARG A 44 -2.38 -3.19 -14.84
C ARG A 44 -2.58 -3.80 -13.45
N GLU A 45 -2.44 -2.99 -12.40
CA GLU A 45 -2.57 -3.49 -11.02
C GLU A 45 -4.04 -3.67 -10.61
N ALA A 46 -4.90 -2.69 -10.89
CA ALA A 46 -6.27 -2.67 -10.37
C ALA A 46 -7.36 -2.29 -11.39
N GLY A 47 -7.06 -2.30 -12.68
CA GLY A 47 -8.00 -1.98 -13.76
C GLY A 47 -8.24 -0.47 -13.92
N PRO A 48 -9.31 -0.06 -14.62
CA PRO A 48 -9.62 1.34 -14.88
C PRO A 48 -9.77 2.18 -13.60
N GLN A 49 -9.36 3.44 -13.66
CA GLN A 49 -9.28 4.33 -12.50
C GLN A 49 -10.11 5.59 -12.70
N VAL A 50 -11.02 5.86 -11.78
CA VAL A 50 -11.84 7.08 -11.73
C VAL A 50 -11.64 7.81 -10.42
N VAL A 51 -11.65 9.14 -10.46
CA VAL A 51 -11.54 10.00 -9.29
C VAL A 51 -12.87 10.71 -9.08
N ALA A 52 -13.40 10.61 -7.87
CA ALA A 52 -14.60 11.28 -7.43
C ALA A 52 -14.22 12.46 -6.53
N ALA A 53 -14.39 13.66 -7.07
CA ALA A 53 -14.15 14.93 -6.37
C ALA A 53 -15.37 15.83 -6.57
N ASP A 54 -15.91 16.40 -5.49
CA ASP A 54 -17.04 17.34 -5.53
C ASP A 54 -18.23 16.83 -6.37
N ASP A 55 -18.60 15.56 -6.17
CA ASP A 55 -19.65 14.83 -6.89
C ASP A 55 -19.45 14.66 -8.42
N VAL A 56 -18.26 15.01 -8.93
CA VAL A 56 -17.86 14.80 -10.32
C VAL A 56 -16.90 13.61 -10.43
N GLU A 57 -17.20 12.70 -11.36
CA GLU A 57 -16.31 11.60 -11.71
C GLU A 57 -15.44 11.98 -12.92
N THR A 58 -14.13 11.91 -12.73
CA THR A 58 -13.14 12.26 -13.75
C THR A 58 -12.13 11.11 -13.88
N PRO A 59 -11.68 10.75 -15.10
CA PRO A 59 -10.59 9.80 -15.27
C PRO A 59 -9.33 10.22 -14.48
N LEU A 60 -8.61 9.25 -13.91
CA LEU A 60 -7.39 9.54 -13.12
C LEU A 60 -6.38 10.39 -13.90
N LEU A 61 -6.25 10.17 -15.22
CA LEU A 61 -5.41 10.98 -16.10
C LEU A 61 -5.75 12.47 -16.03
N ALA A 62 -7.01 12.83 -16.28
CA ALA A 62 -7.43 14.22 -16.31
C ALA A 62 -7.29 14.86 -14.92
N TYR A 63 -7.66 14.13 -13.87
CA TYR A 63 -7.44 14.59 -12.49
C TYR A 63 -5.97 14.92 -12.22
N LEU A 64 -5.03 14.04 -12.59
CA LEU A 64 -3.60 14.25 -12.35
C LEU A 64 -3.02 15.42 -13.15
N VAL A 65 -3.46 15.61 -14.40
CA VAL A 65 -3.07 16.77 -15.22
C VAL A 65 -3.51 18.08 -14.56
N ASP A 66 -4.77 18.16 -14.12
CA ASP A 66 -5.29 19.35 -13.46
C ASP A 66 -4.53 19.64 -12.15
N ARG A 67 -4.31 18.62 -11.32
CA ARG A 67 -3.54 18.78 -10.06
C ARG A 67 -2.09 19.18 -10.33
N ARG A 68 -1.48 18.76 -11.44
CA ARG A 68 -0.12 19.18 -11.82
C ARG A 68 -0.06 20.67 -12.12
N ILE A 69 -1.08 21.23 -12.78
CA ILE A 69 -1.21 22.68 -13.03
C ILE A 69 -1.37 23.43 -11.69
N GLU A 70 -2.08 22.85 -10.73
CA GLU A 70 -2.25 23.39 -9.37
C GLU A 70 -1.01 23.18 -8.44
N GLY A 71 0.11 22.72 -8.99
CA GLY A 71 1.36 22.60 -8.25
C GLY A 71 1.50 21.33 -7.42
N LEU A 72 0.90 20.21 -7.85
CA LEU A 72 1.20 18.88 -7.33
C LEU A 72 2.69 18.56 -7.48
N GLY A 73 3.36 18.40 -6.34
CA GLY A 73 4.80 18.17 -6.24
C GLY A 73 5.19 16.77 -5.81
N ALA A 74 4.37 16.10 -4.99
CA ALA A 74 4.67 14.77 -4.48
C ALA A 74 3.40 13.99 -4.10
N PHE A 75 3.54 12.66 -4.04
CA PHE A 75 2.62 11.75 -3.39
C PHE A 75 3.28 11.11 -2.18
N ARG A 76 2.51 10.95 -1.10
CA ARG A 76 2.93 10.20 0.09
C ARG A 76 2.00 9.02 0.30
N LEU A 77 2.57 7.88 0.66
CA LEU A 77 1.81 6.67 0.98
C LEU A 77 1.36 6.68 2.44
N ALA A 78 0.09 6.36 2.67
CA ALA A 78 -0.46 6.02 3.98
C ALA A 78 -1.02 4.59 3.94
N LEU A 79 -0.68 3.78 4.95
CA LEU A 79 -1.17 2.41 5.10
C LEU A 79 -1.72 2.23 6.52
N PRO A 80 -2.81 2.91 6.89
CA PRO A 80 -3.32 2.92 8.26
C PRO A 80 -4.02 1.61 8.65
N VAL A 81 -4.07 1.33 9.94
CA VAL A 81 -4.95 0.30 10.55
C VAL A 81 -5.56 0.86 11.83
N PRO A 82 -6.66 0.27 12.35
CA PRO A 82 -7.20 0.67 13.65
C PRO A 82 -6.11 0.64 14.76
N GLY A 83 -5.89 1.79 15.40
CA GLY A 83 -4.88 1.97 16.45
C GLY A 83 -3.46 2.30 15.99
N ASP A 84 -3.19 2.34 14.68
CA ASP A 84 -1.89 2.72 14.11
C ASP A 84 -2.08 3.45 12.77
N PRO A 85 -2.45 4.75 12.79
CA PRO A 85 -2.80 5.56 11.61
C PRO A 85 -1.55 6.03 10.85
N LEU A 86 -0.70 5.09 10.47
CA LEU A 86 0.59 5.33 9.83
C LEU A 86 0.45 6.14 8.52
N GLY A 87 1.12 7.29 8.46
CA GLY A 87 1.11 8.19 7.29
C GLY A 87 -0.04 9.20 7.28
N LEU A 88 -0.87 9.25 8.32
CA LEU A 88 -2.01 10.16 8.41
C LEU A 88 -1.81 11.23 9.49
N THR A 89 -2.25 12.46 9.22
CA THR A 89 -2.20 13.61 10.15
C THR A 89 -3.54 14.33 10.30
N GLY A 90 -4.63 13.74 9.79
CA GLY A 90 -5.96 14.34 9.78
C GLY A 90 -6.34 14.93 8.42
N PRO A 91 -7.55 15.51 8.29
CA PRO A 91 -8.61 15.60 9.31
C PRO A 91 -9.27 14.25 9.64
N PRO A 92 -10.07 14.15 10.73
CA PRO A 92 -10.68 12.89 11.17
C PRO A 92 -11.53 12.18 10.11
N THR A 93 -12.20 12.95 9.24
CA THR A 93 -13.01 12.41 8.13
C THR A 93 -12.15 11.65 7.13
N PHE A 94 -11.03 12.23 6.70
CA PHE A 94 -10.06 11.57 5.84
C PHE A 94 -9.42 10.36 6.55
N ASN A 95 -9.04 10.51 7.81
CA ASN A 95 -8.41 9.42 8.56
C ASN A 95 -9.35 8.21 8.70
N GLY A 96 -10.63 8.43 9.03
CA GLY A 96 -11.62 7.37 9.13
C GLY A 96 -11.77 6.61 7.82
N ALA A 97 -11.98 7.32 6.71
CA ALA A 97 -12.09 6.71 5.39
C ALA A 97 -10.83 5.94 4.98
N ALA A 98 -9.64 6.48 5.27
CA ALA A 98 -8.37 5.83 4.99
C ALA A 98 -8.14 4.58 5.85
N ILE A 99 -8.54 4.60 7.13
CA ILE A 99 -8.50 3.43 8.04
C ILE A 99 -9.45 2.34 7.54
N ASP A 100 -10.67 2.70 7.15
CA ASP A 100 -11.66 1.75 6.64
C ASP A 100 -11.20 1.09 5.34
N ALA A 101 -10.53 1.85 4.46
CA ALA A 101 -9.93 1.31 3.23
C ALA A 101 -8.59 0.58 3.47
N GLY A 102 -7.93 0.79 4.61
CA GLY A 102 -6.60 0.26 4.94
C GLY A 102 -5.43 0.88 4.16
N GLN A 103 -5.71 1.86 3.30
CA GLN A 103 -4.72 2.53 2.47
C GLN A 103 -5.24 3.89 1.99
N ALA A 104 -4.31 4.83 1.77
CA ALA A 104 -4.60 6.10 1.13
C ALA A 104 -3.34 6.70 0.47
N VAL A 105 -3.55 7.62 -0.45
CA VAL A 105 -2.50 8.47 -1.02
C VAL A 105 -2.73 9.90 -0.57
N VAL A 106 -1.67 10.58 -0.12
CA VAL A 106 -1.70 12.02 0.16
C VAL A 106 -0.95 12.75 -0.94
N ALA A 107 -1.68 13.45 -1.79
CA ALA A 107 -1.16 14.35 -2.80
C ALA A 107 -0.75 15.68 -2.15
N VAL A 108 0.50 16.08 -2.34
CA VAL A 108 1.08 17.31 -1.78
C VAL A 108 1.11 18.39 -2.86
N LEU A 109 0.33 19.44 -2.68
CA LEU A 109 0.21 20.58 -3.58
C LEU A 109 0.83 21.83 -2.94
N SER A 110 0.92 22.91 -3.72
CA SER A 110 1.38 24.21 -3.24
C SER A 110 0.37 24.81 -2.24
N GLY A 111 0.62 24.65 -0.94
CA GLY A 111 -0.19 25.24 0.14
C GLY A 111 -1.31 24.37 0.71
N ARG A 112 -1.59 23.18 0.14
CA ARG A 112 -2.55 22.21 0.70
C ARG A 112 -2.17 20.76 0.39
N CYS A 113 -2.84 19.82 1.05
CA CYS A 113 -2.75 18.40 0.74
C CYS A 113 -4.13 17.83 0.46
N LEU A 114 -4.21 16.91 -0.51
CA LEU A 114 -5.44 16.18 -0.82
C LEU A 114 -5.22 14.69 -0.53
N GLY A 115 -6.17 14.09 0.17
CA GLY A 115 -6.25 12.66 0.39
C GLY A 115 -7.03 11.97 -0.72
N LEU A 116 -6.52 10.83 -1.19
CA LEU A 116 -7.15 9.94 -2.16
C LEU A 116 -7.34 8.58 -1.49
N VAL A 117 -8.59 8.17 -1.30
CA VAL A 117 -8.95 6.88 -0.68
C VAL A 117 -9.51 5.95 -1.76
N PRO A 118 -8.89 4.78 -2.02
CA PRO A 118 -9.38 3.86 -3.03
C PRO A 118 -10.57 3.05 -2.52
N SER A 119 -11.51 2.78 -3.42
CA SER A 119 -12.63 1.87 -3.22
C SER A 119 -12.88 1.08 -4.50
N ALA A 120 -13.41 -0.14 -4.40
CA ALA A 120 -13.71 -0.94 -5.58
C ALA A 120 -14.85 -0.28 -6.39
N ASP A 121 -14.61 -0.02 -7.67
CA ASP A 121 -15.63 0.45 -8.60
C ASP A 121 -16.18 -0.74 -9.40
N ARG A 122 -17.44 -1.10 -9.13
CA ARG A 122 -18.13 -2.24 -9.75
C ARG A 122 -19.31 -1.73 -10.56
N ARG A 123 -19.13 -1.64 -11.89
CA ARG A 123 -20.17 -1.20 -12.82
C ARG A 123 -20.69 -2.38 -13.63
N GLY A 124 -21.75 -3.01 -13.13
CA GLY A 124 -22.26 -4.25 -13.71
C GLY A 124 -21.33 -5.44 -13.45
N SER A 125 -21.55 -6.55 -14.17
CA SER A 125 -20.90 -7.84 -13.88
C SER A 125 -19.49 -8.01 -14.42
N SER A 126 -19.05 -7.16 -15.35
CA SER A 126 -17.78 -7.34 -16.08
C SER A 126 -16.78 -6.21 -15.86
N TYR A 127 -17.20 -5.11 -15.20
CA TYR A 127 -16.31 -4.00 -14.88
C TYR A 127 -15.76 -4.14 -13.47
N SER A 128 -14.45 -4.01 -13.36
CA SER A 128 -13.70 -4.04 -12.12
C SER A 128 -12.61 -2.98 -12.20
N GLY A 129 -12.82 -1.85 -11.54
CA GLY A 129 -11.86 -0.77 -11.45
C GLY A 129 -11.73 -0.23 -10.03
N ILE A 130 -11.10 0.93 -9.89
CA ILE A 130 -10.96 1.65 -8.62
C ILE A 130 -11.57 3.04 -8.75
N ARG A 131 -12.36 3.40 -7.73
CA ARG A 131 -12.85 4.75 -7.48
C ARG A 131 -12.03 5.36 -6.35
N TRP A 132 -11.36 6.46 -6.64
CA TRP A 132 -10.68 7.29 -5.65
C TRP A 132 -11.62 8.36 -5.12
N THR A 133 -11.87 8.37 -3.81
CA THR A 133 -12.59 9.46 -3.16
C THR A 133 -11.59 10.52 -2.72
N VAL A 134 -11.81 11.77 -3.15
CA VAL A 134 -10.96 12.91 -2.75
C VAL A 134 -11.47 13.52 -1.45
N ALA A 135 -10.56 13.81 -0.53
CA ALA A 135 -10.83 14.58 0.68
C ALA A 135 -9.70 15.57 0.95
N GLU A 136 -9.96 16.62 1.73
CA GLU A 136 -8.89 17.47 2.26
C GLU A 136 -8.00 16.65 3.22
N ALA A 137 -6.68 16.87 3.15
CA ALA A 137 -5.70 16.24 4.02
C ALA A 137 -4.83 17.30 4.71
N SER A 138 -4.38 17.00 5.92
CA SER A 138 -3.49 17.90 6.66
C SER A 138 -2.15 18.07 5.94
N ALA A 139 -1.71 19.33 5.84
CA ALA A 139 -0.38 19.66 5.31
C ALA A 139 0.76 19.29 6.27
N VAL A 140 0.44 18.99 7.54
CA VAL A 140 1.42 18.58 8.54
C VAL A 140 2.08 17.25 8.10
N PRO A 141 3.42 17.19 8.03
CA PRO A 141 4.12 15.95 7.74
C PRO A 141 3.78 14.85 8.76
N PRO A 142 3.47 13.62 8.32
CA PRO A 142 3.23 12.51 9.23
C PRO A 142 4.53 12.05 9.88
N ASP A 143 4.42 11.59 11.13
CA ASP A 143 5.51 10.90 11.82
C ASP A 143 5.66 9.49 11.26
N VAL A 144 6.54 9.35 10.26
CA VAL A 144 6.90 8.08 9.63
C VAL A 144 8.38 7.83 9.83
N PRO A 145 8.80 6.58 10.08
CA PRO A 145 10.21 6.27 10.25
C PRO A 145 10.98 6.52 8.95
N SER A 146 12.22 6.97 9.09
CA SER A 146 13.15 7.03 7.97
C SER A 146 13.37 5.63 7.37
N LEU A 147 13.84 5.58 6.12
CA LEU A 147 14.15 4.30 5.46
C LEU A 147 15.12 3.42 6.27
N ALA A 148 16.11 4.03 6.93
CA ALA A 148 17.10 3.31 7.73
C ALA A 148 16.48 2.72 9.01
N GLU A 149 15.65 3.50 9.72
CA GLU A 149 14.94 3.03 10.90
C GLU A 149 13.95 1.92 10.56
N ALA A 150 13.21 2.08 9.46
CA ALA A 150 12.25 1.08 9.00
C ALA A 150 12.94 -0.22 8.58
N GLU A 151 14.08 -0.16 7.88
CA GLU A 151 14.90 -1.33 7.54
C GLU A 151 15.39 -2.04 8.81
N GLN A 152 15.91 -1.30 9.78
CA GLN A 152 16.39 -1.88 11.03
C GLN A 152 15.25 -2.53 11.83
N ALA A 153 14.11 -1.87 11.96
CA ALA A 153 12.92 -2.41 12.62
C ALA A 153 12.41 -3.69 11.93
N LEU A 154 12.42 -3.72 10.59
CA LEU A 154 12.03 -4.89 9.80
C LEU A 154 12.96 -6.08 10.08
N ARG A 155 14.28 -5.88 10.09
CA ARG A 155 15.25 -6.95 10.42
C ARG A 155 15.02 -7.49 11.82
N THR A 156 14.83 -6.62 12.82
CA THR A 156 14.56 -7.02 14.20
C THR A 156 13.29 -7.85 14.30
N ALA A 157 12.20 -7.41 13.68
CA ALA A 157 10.93 -8.12 13.70
C ALA A 157 11.00 -9.47 12.97
N MET A 158 11.75 -9.56 11.87
CA MET A 158 11.98 -10.83 11.17
C MET A 158 12.74 -11.85 12.03
N MET A 159 13.77 -11.42 12.75
CA MET A 159 14.51 -12.29 13.67
C MET A 159 13.61 -12.78 14.79
N ALA A 160 12.89 -11.88 15.47
CA ALA A 160 11.96 -12.22 16.55
C ALA A 160 10.83 -13.16 16.08
N ALA A 161 10.27 -12.93 14.90
CA ALA A 161 9.28 -13.82 14.30
C ALA A 161 9.87 -15.20 13.99
N THR A 162 11.09 -15.26 13.44
CA THR A 162 11.76 -16.52 13.14
C THR A 162 12.06 -17.32 14.41
N GLU A 163 12.55 -16.68 15.47
CA GLU A 163 12.78 -17.30 16.78
C GLU A 163 11.48 -17.83 17.39
N ALA A 164 10.40 -17.05 17.37
CA ALA A 164 9.10 -17.48 17.86
C ALA A 164 8.51 -18.66 17.07
N LEU A 165 8.83 -18.76 15.77
CA LEU A 165 8.42 -19.85 14.91
C LEU A 165 9.27 -21.13 15.10
N LEU A 166 10.57 -20.99 15.36
CA LEU A 166 11.50 -22.12 15.55
C LEU A 166 11.47 -22.69 16.98
N GLY A 167 11.23 -21.85 17.99
CA GLY A 167 11.26 -22.23 19.41
C GLY A 167 10.15 -23.19 19.86
N MET A 168 9.15 -23.46 19.00
CA MET A 168 8.07 -24.42 19.26
C MET A 168 7.91 -25.30 18.03
N GLY A 169 8.50 -26.51 18.08
CA GLY A 169 8.51 -27.48 16.98
C GLY A 169 7.10 -27.79 16.46
N GLY A 170 6.72 -27.15 15.37
CA GLY A 170 5.54 -27.45 14.57
C GLY A 170 5.96 -27.92 13.17
N PRO A 171 5.15 -28.74 12.48
CA PRO A 171 5.49 -29.20 11.14
C PRO A 171 5.75 -28.00 10.22
N ALA A 172 6.80 -28.10 9.39
CA ALA A 172 7.09 -27.12 8.34
C ALA A 172 5.93 -27.15 7.33
N GLN A 173 5.00 -26.21 7.43
CA GLN A 173 3.85 -26.14 6.53
C GLN A 173 4.18 -25.26 5.33
N GLY A 174 3.76 -25.72 4.16
CA GLY A 174 4.27 -25.34 2.84
C GLY A 174 4.48 -23.83 2.62
N PHE A 175 5.67 -23.49 2.14
CA PHE A 175 5.98 -22.18 1.61
C PHE A 175 4.98 -21.82 0.50
N PRO A 176 4.51 -20.56 0.43
CA PRO A 176 3.70 -20.11 -0.69
C PRO A 176 4.46 -20.31 -2.02
N ALA A 177 3.73 -20.58 -3.10
CA ALA A 177 4.32 -20.84 -4.40
C ALA A 177 5.21 -19.66 -4.86
N PRO A 178 6.43 -19.91 -5.36
CA PRO A 178 7.40 -18.88 -5.75
C PRO A 178 6.80 -17.79 -6.66
N ASP A 179 5.99 -18.19 -7.64
CA ASP A 179 5.38 -17.31 -8.64
C ASP A 179 4.45 -16.23 -8.07
N THR A 180 3.94 -16.44 -6.85
CA THR A 180 3.08 -15.46 -6.15
C THR A 180 3.93 -14.42 -5.44
N LEU A 181 5.07 -14.83 -4.87
CA LEU A 181 6.02 -13.94 -4.21
C LEU A 181 6.83 -13.13 -5.22
N ASP A 182 7.15 -13.70 -6.38
CA ASP A 182 7.89 -13.01 -7.45
C ASP A 182 7.04 -11.90 -8.09
N ARG A 183 5.73 -12.11 -8.26
CA ARG A 183 4.80 -11.05 -8.65
C ARG A 183 4.55 -10.01 -7.55
N ALA A 184 4.63 -10.41 -6.28
CA ALA A 184 4.47 -9.52 -5.14
C ALA A 184 5.72 -8.67 -4.84
N GLY A 185 6.84 -8.89 -5.54
CA GLY A 185 7.97 -7.98 -5.55
C GLY A 185 7.62 -6.71 -6.31
N GLU A 186 6.67 -5.93 -5.80
CA GLU A 186 6.23 -4.67 -6.39
C GLU A 186 7.47 -3.78 -6.55
N ALA A 187 7.94 -3.66 -7.79
CA ALA A 187 9.09 -2.85 -8.09
C ALA A 187 8.65 -1.39 -7.95
N LEU A 188 9.28 -0.68 -7.00
CA LEU A 188 9.28 0.77 -7.03
C LEU A 188 9.66 1.23 -8.45
N ALA A 189 9.05 2.32 -8.90
CA ALA A 189 9.35 2.89 -10.19
C ALA A 189 10.81 3.40 -10.25
N PRO A 190 11.36 3.69 -11.44
CA PRO A 190 12.66 4.33 -11.55
C PRO A 190 12.73 5.68 -10.80
N GLY A 191 13.91 6.02 -10.28
CA GLY A 191 14.16 7.26 -9.53
C GLY A 191 14.29 7.08 -8.02
N TYR A 192 13.88 5.92 -7.48
CA TYR A 192 14.05 5.62 -6.07
C TYR A 192 15.48 5.20 -5.73
N PRO A 193 15.99 5.51 -4.52
CA PRO A 193 17.29 5.03 -4.08
C PRO A 193 17.38 3.49 -4.09
N GLY A 194 18.54 2.93 -4.42
CA GLY A 194 18.73 1.47 -4.48
C GLY A 194 18.42 0.76 -3.14
N ARG A 195 18.59 1.45 -2.01
CA ARG A 195 18.16 0.94 -0.69
C ARG A 195 16.64 0.78 -0.61
N ALA A 196 15.87 1.76 -1.11
CA ALA A 196 14.41 1.72 -1.11
C ALA A 196 13.88 0.56 -1.98
N HIS A 197 14.48 0.30 -3.14
CA HIS A 197 14.13 -0.86 -3.96
C HIS A 197 14.28 -2.19 -3.20
N ARG A 198 15.39 -2.38 -2.49
CA ARG A 198 15.62 -3.62 -1.73
C ARG A 198 14.63 -3.77 -0.56
N VAL A 199 14.45 -2.72 0.23
CA VAL A 199 13.55 -2.73 1.39
C VAL A 199 12.10 -2.90 0.95
N GLY A 200 11.66 -2.15 -0.07
CA GLY A 200 10.32 -2.24 -0.64
C GLY A 200 10.01 -3.64 -1.18
N ALA A 201 10.91 -4.23 -1.96
CA ALA A 201 10.71 -5.57 -2.50
C ALA A 201 10.64 -6.65 -1.41
N LEU A 202 11.45 -6.54 -0.34
CA LEU A 202 11.37 -7.45 0.80
C LEU A 202 10.03 -7.29 1.54
N ALA A 203 9.63 -6.05 1.83
CA ALA A 203 8.40 -5.77 2.55
C ALA A 203 7.15 -6.20 1.75
N ALA A 204 7.15 -6.04 0.43
CA ALA A 204 6.04 -6.47 -0.42
C ALA A 204 5.91 -8.01 -0.45
N ARG A 205 7.03 -8.75 -0.55
CA ARG A 205 7.03 -10.22 -0.43
C ARG A 205 6.53 -10.70 0.93
N LEU A 206 7.00 -10.08 2.03
CA LEU A 206 6.56 -10.43 3.39
C LEU A 206 5.07 -10.13 3.60
N SER A 207 4.58 -8.99 3.09
CA SER A 207 3.16 -8.64 3.13
C SER A 207 2.30 -9.67 2.42
N ALA A 208 2.72 -10.13 1.22
CA ALA A 208 2.03 -11.20 0.51
C ALA A 208 2.07 -12.53 1.27
N ALA A 209 3.21 -12.88 1.87
CA ALA A 209 3.35 -14.10 2.67
C ALA A 209 2.44 -14.08 3.91
N LEU A 210 2.37 -12.95 4.62
CA LEU A 210 1.49 -12.75 5.78
C LEU A 210 0.02 -12.88 5.38
N ARG A 211 -0.40 -12.25 4.28
CA ARG A 211 -1.77 -12.36 3.76
C ARG A 211 -2.14 -13.79 3.39
N LEU A 212 -1.26 -14.51 2.69
CA LEU A 212 -1.47 -15.91 2.34
C LEU A 212 -1.53 -16.82 3.58
N ALA A 213 -0.77 -16.49 4.64
CA ALA A 213 -0.85 -17.20 5.91
C ALA A 213 -2.21 -16.97 6.60
N ASP A 214 -2.72 -15.74 6.56
CA ASP A 214 -4.02 -15.38 7.13
C ASP A 214 -5.19 -16.05 6.39
N GLU A 215 -5.19 -16.02 5.05
CA GLU A 215 -6.21 -16.67 4.21
C GLU A 215 -6.33 -18.18 4.47
N ARG A 216 -5.23 -18.83 4.89
CA ARG A 216 -5.19 -20.25 5.22
C ARG A 216 -5.60 -20.55 6.67
N GLY A 217 -6.04 -19.53 7.42
CA GLY A 217 -6.37 -19.63 8.84
C GLY A 217 -5.15 -19.90 9.72
N LEU A 218 -3.93 -19.80 9.19
CA LEU A 218 -2.71 -20.17 9.90
C LEU A 218 -2.35 -19.15 10.99
N THR A 219 -2.95 -17.96 10.95
CA THR A 219 -2.84 -16.91 11.98
C THR A 219 -3.83 -17.10 13.13
N SER A 220 -4.95 -17.80 12.88
CA SER A 220 -6.11 -17.89 13.79
C SER A 220 -5.97 -18.93 14.91
N GLY A 221 -5.02 -19.86 14.79
CA GLY A 221 -4.94 -21.05 15.65
C GLY A 221 -3.67 -21.23 16.48
N GLN A 222 -2.84 -20.20 16.72
CA GLN A 222 -1.49 -20.41 17.26
C GLN A 222 -1.18 -19.58 18.52
N VAL A 223 -0.60 -20.26 19.52
CA VAL A 223 -0.12 -19.79 20.84
C VAL A 223 0.16 -18.28 20.86
N ALA A 224 -0.37 -17.56 21.87
CA ALA A 224 -0.36 -16.10 21.97
C ALA A 224 0.98 -15.41 21.59
N ALA A 225 2.12 -16.04 21.89
CA ALA A 225 3.45 -15.57 21.50
C ALA A 225 3.69 -15.53 19.97
N ARG A 226 3.26 -16.56 19.22
CA ARG A 226 3.34 -16.59 17.76
C ARG A 226 2.44 -15.52 17.13
N GLY A 227 1.25 -15.32 17.69
CA GLY A 227 0.36 -14.25 17.27
C GLY A 227 0.96 -12.86 17.47
N GLN A 228 1.67 -12.62 18.57
CA GLN A 228 2.31 -11.34 18.83
C GLN A 228 3.46 -11.05 17.86
N ALA A 229 4.38 -12.01 17.68
CA ALA A 229 5.52 -11.83 16.78
C ALA A 229 5.10 -11.58 15.32
N LEU A 230 4.03 -12.24 14.85
CA LEU A 230 3.48 -12.00 13.52
C LEU A 230 2.82 -10.61 13.39
N ARG A 231 2.13 -10.11 14.42
CA ARG A 231 1.60 -8.73 14.44
C ARG A 231 2.71 -7.69 14.42
N ASP A 232 3.81 -7.93 15.14
CA ASP A 232 4.96 -7.03 15.14
C ASP A 232 5.70 -7.05 13.80
N LEU A 233 5.79 -8.21 13.15
CA LEU A 233 6.29 -8.33 11.79
C LEU A 233 5.40 -7.58 10.79
N ASP A 234 4.08 -7.74 10.85
CA ASP A 234 3.14 -7.00 9.99
C ASP A 234 3.29 -5.47 10.16
N ARG A 235 3.39 -5.01 11.42
CA ARG A 235 3.64 -3.61 11.75
C ARG A 235 4.94 -3.08 11.13
N ALA A 236 6.02 -3.86 11.21
CA ALA A 236 7.31 -3.49 10.66
C ALA A 236 7.30 -3.50 9.11
N VAL A 237 6.62 -4.46 8.49
CA VAL A 237 6.42 -4.53 7.04
C VAL A 237 5.67 -3.29 6.53
N ARG A 238 4.57 -2.89 7.18
CA ARG A 238 3.82 -1.67 6.82
C ARG A 238 4.69 -0.41 6.87
N ARG A 239 5.47 -0.23 7.95
CA ARG A 239 6.43 0.89 8.10
C ARG A 239 7.51 0.87 7.02
N ALA A 240 8.09 -0.29 6.72
CA ALA A 240 9.07 -0.43 5.65
C ALA A 240 8.50 -0.09 4.27
N ARG A 241 7.25 -0.47 3.98
CA ARG A 241 6.57 -0.08 2.74
C ARG A 241 6.38 1.43 2.65
N VAL A 242 5.84 2.06 3.68
CA VAL A 242 5.63 3.53 3.72
C VAL A 242 6.97 4.27 3.55
N ALA A 243 8.00 3.90 4.30
CA ALA A 243 9.32 4.53 4.21
C ALA A 243 9.95 4.33 2.82
N ALA A 244 9.87 3.14 2.23
CA ALA A 244 10.41 2.88 0.90
C ALA A 244 9.70 3.70 -0.20
N HIS A 245 8.39 3.89 -0.11
CA HIS A 245 7.61 4.67 -1.09
C HIS A 245 7.74 6.19 -0.90
N ASN A 246 8.12 6.64 0.29
CA ASN A 246 8.35 8.06 0.57
C ASN A 246 9.83 8.47 0.38
N ALA A 247 10.76 7.50 0.24
CA ALA A 247 12.20 7.76 0.14
C ALA A 247 12.63 8.67 -1.03
N ILE A 248 11.89 8.67 -2.14
CA ILE A 248 12.18 9.58 -3.27
C ILE A 248 11.93 11.04 -2.90
N VAL A 249 10.95 11.31 -2.04
CA VAL A 249 10.60 12.65 -1.56
C VAL A 249 11.64 13.12 -0.53
N GLU A 250 12.08 12.22 0.35
CA GLU A 250 13.16 12.50 1.32
C GLU A 250 14.49 12.86 0.65
N SER A 251 14.77 12.26 -0.53
CA SER A 251 16.01 12.53 -1.27
C SER A 251 16.02 13.85 -2.05
N GLN A 252 14.89 14.56 -2.13
CA GLN A 252 14.74 15.84 -2.83
C GLN A 252 14.77 17.06 -1.89
N VAL A 253 14.87 16.83 -0.58
CA VAL A 253 15.07 17.84 0.47
C VAL A 253 16.55 17.89 0.83
#